data_AF-A0A3B4V753-F1
#
_entry.id   AF-A0A3B4V753-F1
#
_cell.length_a   1.000
_cell.length_b   1.000
_cell.length_c   1.000
_cell.angle_alpha   90.00
_cell.angle_beta   90.00
_cell.angle_gamma   90.00
#
_symmetry.space_group_name_H-M   'P 1'
#
loop_
_entity.id
_entity.type
_entity.pdbx_description
1 polymer ?
#
loop_
_entity_poly.entity_id
_entity_poly.type
_entity_poly.pdbx_seq_one_letter_code
_entity_poly.pdbx_strand_id
1 'polypeptide(L)'
;ALDSMKAFLFTCILVPWLVAASARKFDQDSQLIPGSLPGRELNGYYNENLKSRRARVRTILFSSCLSARKYLPTCLLCVCLTGSVYCEEVSPDMTAVPTLPKETAYLYARFNKIKKISTKDFADILTLKRIDLTGNLISEIEDGAFSKLTLLEELSLAENRLVKLPMLPSKLTSFNANYNLLKTKGVKANAFKKLTKLATLFLADNQLEAVPHIPESVRTLHLQNNNITEVSKDTFCRSNDTYYLRLSLSEVRMDGNPVLLSKYPDSFTCMKVLPIGRYR
;
A
#
# COMPACT_ATOMS: atom_id res chain seq x y z
N ALA A 1 3.29 35.17 -26.26
CA ALA A 1 4.11 34.01 -25.85
C ALA A 1 3.22 32.83 -25.48
N LEU A 2 2.42 32.36 -26.44
CA LEU A 2 1.47 31.27 -26.30
C LEU A 2 1.15 30.74 -27.70
N ASP A 3 2.16 30.34 -28.49
CA ASP A 3 1.88 29.75 -29.82
C ASP A 3 3.05 28.95 -30.43
N SER A 4 3.83 28.21 -29.63
CA SER A 4 4.90 27.34 -30.16
C SER A 4 4.98 25.96 -29.51
N MET A 5 3.95 25.54 -28.78
CA MET A 5 3.90 24.23 -28.10
C MET A 5 2.81 23.29 -28.63
N LYS A 6 2.26 23.54 -29.81
CA LYS A 6 1.23 22.68 -30.44
C LYS A 6 1.70 21.87 -31.65
N ALA A 7 2.99 21.90 -31.99
CA ALA A 7 3.49 21.25 -33.22
C ALA A 7 4.31 19.95 -33.01
N PHE A 8 4.37 19.39 -31.80
CA PHE A 8 5.18 18.18 -31.52
C PHE A 8 4.39 16.92 -31.13
N LEU A 9 3.05 16.95 -31.19
CA LEU A 9 2.20 15.82 -30.79
C LEU A 9 1.47 15.12 -31.95
N PHE A 10 1.74 15.49 -33.22
CA PHE A 10 0.95 15.01 -34.35
C PHE A 10 1.69 14.16 -35.41
N THR A 11 2.80 13.52 -35.06
CA THR A 11 3.58 12.71 -36.03
C THR A 11 3.85 11.26 -35.65
N CYS A 12 3.17 10.70 -34.63
CA CYS A 12 3.38 9.29 -34.24
C CYS A 12 2.18 8.35 -34.47
N ILE A 13 1.06 8.80 -35.07
CA ILE A 13 -0.16 7.97 -35.12
C ILE A 13 -0.68 7.63 -36.54
N LEU A 14 -0.15 8.18 -37.64
CA LEU A 14 -0.66 7.80 -38.99
C LEU A 14 0.42 7.61 -40.08
N VAL A 15 0.68 6.31 -40.38
CA VAL A 15 1.08 5.67 -41.68
C VAL A 15 2.51 5.95 -42.19
N PRO A 16 3.29 5.01 -42.81
CA PRO A 16 2.95 3.79 -43.62
C PRO A 16 3.68 2.49 -43.19
N TRP A 17 3.31 1.22 -43.47
CA TRP A 17 2.62 0.55 -44.59
C TRP A 17 2.98 1.09 -45.98
N LEU A 18 4.16 0.69 -46.48
CA LEU A 18 4.49 0.37 -47.88
C LEU A 18 6.02 0.42 -48.07
N VAL A 19 6.70 -0.72 -47.94
CA VAL A 19 7.61 -1.27 -48.98
C VAL A 19 7.65 -2.79 -48.75
N ALA A 20 6.97 -3.54 -49.62
CA ALA A 20 7.11 -4.97 -49.73
C ALA A 20 8.08 -5.32 -50.88
N ALA A 21 8.55 -6.57 -50.84
CA ALA A 21 9.06 -7.37 -51.97
C ALA A 21 10.54 -7.23 -52.36
N SER A 22 11.36 -8.13 -51.80
CA SER A 22 12.24 -9.12 -52.48
C SER A 22 13.24 -9.64 -51.42
N ALA A 23 13.54 -10.92 -51.22
CA ALA A 23 13.17 -12.15 -51.90
C ALA A 23 13.32 -13.34 -50.92
N ARG A 24 12.43 -14.32 -51.11
CA ARG A 24 12.55 -15.78 -51.00
C ARG A 24 13.35 -16.44 -49.86
N LYS A 25 12.56 -17.23 -49.13
CA LYS A 25 12.86 -18.40 -48.27
C LYS A 25 13.46 -19.57 -49.09
N PHE A 26 14.50 -20.22 -48.58
CA PHE A 26 14.73 -21.66 -48.77
C PHE A 26 15.60 -22.21 -47.62
N ASP A 27 15.11 -23.27 -46.99
CA ASP A 27 15.78 -24.10 -45.96
C ASP A 27 17.03 -24.76 -46.53
N GLN A 28 18.02 -25.09 -45.69
CA GLN A 28 18.24 -26.45 -45.16
C GLN A 28 19.60 -26.59 -44.45
N ASP A 29 19.59 -27.41 -43.40
CA ASP A 29 20.72 -27.88 -42.59
C ASP A 29 21.96 -28.30 -43.39
N SER A 30 23.15 -28.07 -42.82
CA SER A 30 24.27 -29.03 -42.84
C SER A 30 25.41 -28.60 -41.90
N GLN A 31 25.82 -29.58 -41.10
CA GLN A 31 26.90 -29.59 -40.11
C GLN A 31 28.29 -29.46 -40.74
N LEU A 32 29.28 -29.05 -39.92
CA LEU A 32 30.62 -29.66 -39.70
C LEU A 32 31.73 -28.62 -39.43
N ILE A 33 32.41 -28.78 -38.29
CA ILE A 33 33.74 -28.26 -37.92
C ILE A 33 34.79 -29.33 -38.35
N PRO A 34 36.13 -29.20 -38.20
CA PRO A 34 37.11 -28.09 -38.21
C PRO A 34 38.26 -28.33 -39.22
N GLY A 35 39.11 -27.33 -39.44
CA GLY A 35 40.40 -27.52 -40.13
C GLY A 35 41.43 -26.48 -39.72
N SER A 36 42.37 -26.88 -38.87
CA SER A 36 43.52 -26.09 -38.42
C SER A 36 44.68 -26.20 -39.41
N LEU A 37 45.48 -25.15 -39.57
CA LEU A 37 46.97 -25.11 -39.49
C LEU A 37 47.49 -23.72 -39.95
N PRO A 38 48.72 -23.34 -39.56
CA PRO A 38 49.04 -22.00 -39.07
C PRO A 38 49.88 -21.18 -40.06
N GLY A 39 49.84 -19.86 -39.93
CA GLY A 39 50.62 -18.99 -40.79
C GLY A 39 50.77 -17.58 -40.25
N ARG A 40 51.86 -17.38 -39.50
CA ARG A 40 52.72 -16.19 -39.42
C ARG A 40 52.08 -14.81 -39.15
N GLU A 41 52.52 -14.27 -38.02
CA GLU A 41 52.52 -12.86 -37.68
C GLU A 41 53.11 -11.99 -38.81
N LEU A 42 52.38 -10.95 -39.18
CA LEU A 42 52.92 -9.70 -39.71
C LEU A 42 52.18 -8.56 -39.02
N ASN A 43 52.91 -7.84 -38.17
CA ASN A 43 52.48 -6.59 -37.55
C ASN A 43 52.15 -5.54 -38.62
N GLY A 44 50.94 -5.01 -38.58
CA GLY A 44 50.48 -3.93 -39.44
C GLY A 44 49.48 -3.05 -38.69
N TYR A 45 49.99 -1.92 -38.19
CA TYR A 45 49.28 -0.84 -37.51
C TYR A 45 48.07 -0.35 -38.32
N TYR A 46 46.83 -0.56 -37.86
CA TYR A 46 45.64 0.13 -38.41
C TYR A 46 44.67 0.55 -37.31
N ASN A 47 44.22 1.78 -37.47
CA ASN A 47 43.67 2.68 -36.47
C ASN A 47 42.19 2.38 -36.15
N GLU A 48 41.88 2.33 -34.86
CA GLU A 48 40.55 2.45 -34.29
C GLU A 48 39.92 3.76 -34.75
N ASN A 49 38.83 3.68 -35.53
CA ASN A 49 37.72 4.65 -35.60
C ASN A 49 37.01 4.45 -36.93
N LEU A 50 35.89 3.70 -36.94
CA LEU A 50 34.73 3.92 -37.83
C LEU A 50 33.66 2.81 -37.70
N LYS A 51 33.34 2.34 -36.48
CA LYS A 51 32.12 1.55 -36.23
C LYS A 51 31.45 1.94 -34.91
N SER A 52 31.16 3.23 -34.73
CA SER A 52 30.35 3.70 -33.59
C SER A 52 29.43 4.86 -33.95
N ARG A 53 28.62 4.71 -35.01
CA ARG A 53 27.54 5.68 -35.30
C ARG A 53 26.19 5.11 -35.73
N ARG A 54 26.04 3.78 -35.93
CA ARG A 54 24.73 3.17 -36.26
C ARG A 54 24.11 2.28 -35.17
N ALA A 55 24.79 2.06 -34.04
CA ALA A 55 24.26 1.31 -32.90
C ALA A 55 23.80 2.20 -31.72
N ARG A 56 23.77 3.53 -31.88
CA ARG A 56 23.40 4.46 -30.80
C ARG A 56 22.01 5.11 -30.93
N VAL A 57 21.33 4.94 -32.07
CA VAL A 57 20.00 5.57 -32.29
C VAL A 57 18.84 4.61 -31.95
N ARG A 58 19.05 3.28 -31.98
CA ARG A 58 18.01 2.31 -31.61
C ARG A 58 17.87 2.06 -30.10
N THR A 59 18.88 2.38 -29.30
CA THR A 59 18.89 2.09 -27.86
C THR A 59 18.44 3.28 -26.99
N ILE A 60 18.34 4.49 -27.56
CA ILE A 60 17.96 5.70 -26.81
C ILE A 60 16.44 5.91 -26.77
N LEU A 61 15.70 5.42 -27.77
CA LEU A 61 14.24 5.63 -27.85
C LEU A 61 13.40 4.66 -26.98
N PHE A 62 13.95 3.52 -26.55
CA PHE A 62 13.23 2.59 -25.65
C PHE A 62 13.43 2.92 -24.15
N SER A 63 14.50 3.64 -23.80
CA SER A 63 14.81 3.96 -22.39
C SER A 63 14.00 5.15 -21.84
N SER A 64 13.67 6.13 -22.69
CA SER A 64 12.92 7.32 -22.29
C SER A 64 11.46 7.05 -21.95
N CYS A 65 10.86 5.99 -22.50
CA CYS A 65 9.46 5.62 -22.23
C CYS A 65 9.26 4.97 -20.85
N LEU A 66 10.26 4.22 -20.36
CA LEU A 66 10.18 3.57 -19.04
C LEU A 66 10.23 4.59 -17.88
N SER A 67 10.96 5.70 -18.06
CA SER A 67 11.06 6.76 -17.06
C SER A 67 9.83 7.69 -17.06
N ALA A 68 9.22 7.93 -18.23
CA ALA A 68 8.03 8.77 -18.36
C ALA A 68 6.77 8.20 -17.66
N ARG A 69 6.70 6.88 -17.44
CA ARG A 69 5.60 6.25 -16.67
C ARG A 69 5.56 6.67 -15.20
N LYS A 70 6.68 7.11 -14.61
CA LYS A 70 6.74 7.53 -13.19
C LYS A 70 6.16 8.91 -12.92
N TYR A 71 5.83 9.67 -13.96
CA TYR A 71 5.39 11.06 -13.85
C TYR A 71 4.09 11.34 -14.60
N LEU A 72 3.29 10.30 -14.89
CA LEU A 72 1.93 10.52 -15.36
C LEU A 72 1.14 11.23 -14.26
N PRO A 73 0.40 12.31 -14.58
CA PRO A 73 -0.45 12.95 -13.59
C PRO A 73 -1.46 11.91 -13.07
N THR A 74 -1.63 11.83 -11.75
CA THR A 74 -2.52 10.85 -11.10
C THR A 74 -3.90 10.81 -11.73
N CYS A 75 -4.42 11.96 -12.14
CA CYS A 75 -5.74 12.11 -12.77
C CYS A 75 -5.83 11.61 -14.22
N LEU A 76 -4.74 11.10 -14.81
CA LEU A 76 -4.75 10.41 -16.10
C LEU A 76 -4.97 8.90 -15.92
N LEU A 77 -4.56 8.35 -14.77
CA LEU A 77 -4.74 6.93 -14.41
C LEU A 77 -5.95 6.73 -13.48
N CYS A 78 -6.31 7.76 -12.73
CA CYS A 78 -7.37 7.75 -11.73
C CYS A 78 -8.41 8.83 -12.05
N VAL A 79 -9.59 8.71 -11.44
CA VAL A 79 -10.64 9.72 -11.53
C VAL A 79 -10.48 10.74 -10.42
N CYS A 80 -10.25 12.01 -10.77
CA CYS A 80 -10.13 13.11 -9.83
C CYS A 80 -11.40 13.98 -9.85
N LEU A 81 -12.08 14.09 -8.70
CA LEU A 81 -13.31 14.87 -8.54
C LEU A 81 -13.21 15.72 -7.27
N THR A 82 -13.11 17.04 -7.43
CA THR A 82 -13.26 18.03 -6.35
C THR A 82 -12.56 17.63 -5.04
N GLY A 83 -11.24 17.47 -5.08
CA GLY A 83 -10.44 17.08 -3.90
C GLY A 83 -10.53 15.59 -3.52
N SER A 84 -11.17 14.76 -4.34
CA SER A 84 -11.21 13.31 -4.19
C SER A 84 -10.49 12.64 -5.36
N VAL A 85 -9.71 11.59 -5.07
CA VAL A 85 -8.98 10.80 -6.06
C VAL A 85 -9.40 9.34 -5.93
N TYR A 86 -9.94 8.79 -7.01
CA TYR A 86 -10.42 7.41 -7.11
C TYR A 86 -9.53 6.62 -8.08
N CYS A 87 -8.72 5.73 -7.51
CA CYS A 87 -7.80 4.83 -8.20
C CYS A 87 -8.19 3.38 -7.87
N GLU A 88 -9.36 2.92 -8.27
CA GLU A 88 -9.80 1.54 -8.03
C GLU A 88 -9.41 0.65 -9.21
N GLU A 89 -8.70 -0.44 -8.93
CA GLU A 89 -8.31 -1.47 -9.92
C GLU A 89 -7.74 -0.88 -11.23
N VAL A 90 -6.78 0.04 -11.11
CA VAL A 90 -6.26 0.76 -12.28
C VAL A 90 -5.34 -0.13 -13.13
N SER A 91 -5.40 0.04 -14.45
CA SER A 91 -4.56 -0.66 -15.42
C SER A 91 -3.61 0.34 -16.10
N PRO A 92 -2.27 0.14 -16.09
CA PRO A 92 -1.55 -1.01 -15.49
C PRO A 92 -1.56 -1.00 -13.96
N ASP A 93 -1.34 -2.17 -13.36
CA ASP A 93 -1.31 -2.39 -11.91
C ASP A 93 -0.50 -1.31 -11.17
N MET A 94 -1.14 -0.63 -10.23
CA MET A 94 -0.49 0.40 -9.42
C MET A 94 0.26 -0.23 -8.23
N THR A 95 1.60 -0.15 -8.27
CA THR A 95 2.48 -0.77 -7.26
C THR A 95 2.97 0.18 -6.15
N ALA A 96 2.71 1.49 -6.30
CA ALA A 96 3.09 2.54 -5.36
C ALA A 96 2.04 3.65 -5.37
N VAL A 97 2.00 4.46 -4.32
CA VAL A 97 1.13 5.64 -4.25
C VAL A 97 1.59 6.66 -5.31
N PRO A 98 0.71 7.12 -6.21
CA PRO A 98 1.08 8.10 -7.24
C PRO A 98 1.13 9.52 -6.64
N THR A 99 1.73 10.47 -7.35
CA THR A 99 1.84 11.86 -6.88
C THR A 99 0.47 12.54 -6.87
N LEU A 100 -0.10 12.73 -5.68
CA LEU A 100 -1.45 13.27 -5.51
C LEU A 100 -1.47 14.80 -5.68
N PRO A 101 -2.59 15.38 -6.18
CA PRO A 101 -2.84 16.82 -6.07
C PRO A 101 -2.80 17.30 -4.62
N LYS A 102 -2.27 18.50 -4.36
CA LYS A 102 -2.05 19.02 -2.99
C LYS A 102 -3.36 19.29 -2.24
N GLU A 103 -4.44 19.50 -2.99
CA GLU A 103 -5.78 19.80 -2.49
C GLU A 103 -6.59 18.52 -2.21
N THR A 104 -5.99 17.33 -2.36
CA THR A 104 -6.68 16.05 -2.17
C THR A 104 -7.06 15.84 -0.70
N ALA A 105 -8.36 15.82 -0.43
CA ALA A 105 -8.94 15.51 0.87
C ALA A 105 -9.32 14.02 1.02
N TYR A 106 -9.65 13.33 -0.08
CA TYR A 106 -10.09 11.93 -0.07
C TYR A 106 -9.31 11.11 -1.09
N LEU A 107 -8.67 10.03 -0.63
CA LEU A 107 -8.01 9.08 -1.50
C LEU A 107 -8.67 7.70 -1.37
N TYR A 108 -9.10 7.15 -2.49
CA TYR A 108 -9.58 5.78 -2.62
C TYR A 108 -8.70 5.04 -3.62
N ALA A 109 -7.78 4.21 -3.14
CA ALA A 109 -6.85 3.47 -3.98
C ALA A 109 -6.95 1.96 -3.69
N ARG A 110 -8.17 1.43 -3.82
CA ARG A 110 -8.53 0.05 -3.48
C ARG A 110 -8.14 -0.95 -4.57
N PHE A 111 -7.95 -2.20 -4.16
CA PHE A 111 -7.76 -3.35 -5.05
C PHE A 111 -6.61 -3.21 -6.06
N ASN A 112 -5.56 -2.48 -5.68
CA ASN A 112 -4.33 -2.36 -6.47
C ASN A 112 -3.23 -3.29 -5.95
N LYS A 113 -1.98 -3.06 -6.37
CA LYS A 113 -0.82 -3.88 -6.02
C LYS A 113 0.22 -3.09 -5.21
N ILE A 114 -0.21 -2.09 -4.43
CA ILE A 114 0.69 -1.26 -3.63
C ILE A 114 1.35 -2.13 -2.57
N LYS A 115 2.69 -2.09 -2.48
CA LYS A 115 3.47 -2.97 -1.58
C LYS A 115 4.06 -2.26 -0.37
N LYS A 116 4.39 -0.98 -0.52
CA LYS A 116 5.07 -0.18 0.50
C LYS A 116 4.52 1.24 0.51
N ILE A 117 4.43 1.82 1.70
CA ILE A 117 4.15 3.25 1.90
C ILE A 117 5.39 3.91 2.50
N SER A 118 5.88 4.95 1.84
CA SER A 118 7.01 5.75 2.28
C SER A 118 6.59 7.03 3.00
N THR A 119 7.53 7.61 3.74
CA THR A 119 7.37 8.94 4.36
C THR A 119 7.14 10.08 3.37
N LYS A 120 7.44 9.88 2.08
CA LYS A 120 7.29 10.88 1.03
C LYS A 120 5.91 10.84 0.36
N ASP A 121 5.24 9.69 0.38
CA ASP A 121 4.02 9.44 -0.39
C ASP A 121 2.88 10.41 -0.03
N PHE A 122 2.79 10.77 1.26
CA PHE A 122 1.77 11.68 1.80
C PHE A 122 2.34 12.95 2.43
N ALA A 123 3.64 13.22 2.27
CA ALA A 123 4.34 14.27 3.02
C ALA A 123 3.76 15.68 2.82
N ASP A 124 3.28 15.96 1.60
CA ASP A 124 2.88 17.30 1.16
C ASP A 124 1.35 17.47 1.05
N ILE A 125 0.56 16.42 1.29
CA ILE A 125 -0.90 16.44 1.16
C ILE A 125 -1.56 16.51 2.55
N LEU A 126 -1.35 17.64 3.23
CA LEU A 126 -1.82 17.86 4.61
C LEU A 126 -3.35 18.00 4.72
N THR A 127 -4.04 18.12 3.59
CA THR A 127 -5.49 18.27 3.46
C THR A 127 -6.25 16.94 3.55
N LEU A 128 -5.55 15.81 3.51
CA LEU A 128 -6.15 14.47 3.57
C LEU A 128 -6.94 14.25 4.86
N LYS A 129 -8.21 13.90 4.68
CA LYS A 129 -9.16 13.51 5.74
C LYS A 129 -9.45 12.02 5.74
N ARG A 130 -9.46 11.38 4.56
CA ARG A 130 -9.68 9.95 4.41
C ARG A 130 -8.69 9.33 3.44
N ILE A 131 -8.12 8.19 3.85
CA ILE A 131 -7.31 7.32 3.01
C ILE A 131 -7.89 5.91 3.06
N ASP A 132 -8.18 5.36 1.90
CA ASP A 132 -8.61 3.97 1.74
C ASP A 132 -7.68 3.22 0.80
N LEU A 133 -6.93 2.28 1.36
CA LEU A 133 -5.97 1.41 0.67
C LEU A 133 -6.36 -0.06 0.79
N THR A 134 -7.65 -0.34 0.93
CA THR A 134 -8.18 -1.69 1.11
C THR A 134 -7.82 -2.59 -0.09
N GLY A 135 -7.50 -3.86 0.16
CA GLY A 135 -7.28 -4.85 -0.89
C GLY A 135 -5.97 -4.64 -1.67
N ASN A 136 -4.93 -4.13 -1.01
CA ASN A 136 -3.60 -3.98 -1.60
C ASN A 136 -2.63 -5.08 -1.13
N LEU A 137 -1.34 -4.92 -1.41
CA LEU A 137 -0.29 -5.86 -1.01
C LEU A 137 0.67 -5.22 0.02
N ILE A 138 0.19 -4.26 0.81
CA ILE A 138 1.04 -3.44 1.67
C ILE A 138 1.57 -4.32 2.81
N SER A 139 2.89 -4.52 2.83
CA SER A 139 3.58 -5.25 3.90
C SER A 139 4.45 -4.36 4.76
N GLU A 140 4.85 -3.20 4.24
CA GLU A 140 5.73 -2.25 4.92
C GLU A 140 5.18 -0.83 4.85
N ILE A 141 5.11 -0.18 6.00
CA ILE A 141 4.83 1.26 6.11
C ILE A 141 5.97 1.86 6.93
N GLU A 142 6.60 2.89 6.40
CA GLU A 142 7.66 3.61 7.10
C GLU A 142 7.11 4.32 8.34
N ASP A 143 7.88 4.29 9.43
CA ASP A 143 7.52 5.00 10.66
C ASP A 143 7.40 6.50 10.36
N GLY A 144 6.25 7.08 10.67
CA GLY A 144 5.95 8.48 10.41
C GLY A 144 5.36 8.77 9.03
N ALA A 145 5.06 7.76 8.20
CA ALA A 145 4.43 7.97 6.88
C ALA A 145 3.13 8.78 6.93
N PHE A 146 2.36 8.65 8.01
CA PHE A 146 1.13 9.42 8.22
C PHE A 146 1.29 10.57 9.22
N SER A 147 2.47 10.77 9.80
CA SER A 147 2.66 11.69 10.95
C SER A 147 2.29 13.14 10.67
N LYS A 148 2.45 13.60 9.43
CA LYS A 148 2.11 14.97 9.01
C LYS A 148 0.62 15.17 8.72
N LEU A 149 -0.16 14.09 8.60
CA LEU A 149 -1.58 14.14 8.24
C LEU A 149 -2.44 14.48 9.45
N THR A 150 -2.34 15.73 9.89
CA THR A 150 -3.01 16.23 11.11
C THR A 150 -4.52 16.35 10.96
N LEU A 151 -5.06 16.27 9.74
CA LEU A 151 -6.49 16.29 9.45
C LEU A 151 -7.06 14.90 9.13
N LEU A 152 -6.24 13.84 9.17
CA LEU A 152 -6.70 12.49 8.84
C LEU A 152 -7.65 11.97 9.92
N GLU A 153 -8.89 11.73 9.52
CA GLU A 153 -9.97 11.23 10.35
C GLU A 153 -10.19 9.72 10.13
N GLU A 154 -9.98 9.26 8.89
CA GLU A 154 -10.27 7.88 8.53
C GLU A 154 -9.15 7.22 7.74
N LEU A 155 -8.72 6.04 8.20
CA LEU A 155 -7.69 5.25 7.55
C LEU A 155 -8.12 3.78 7.45
N SER A 156 -8.27 3.29 6.22
CA SER A 156 -8.45 1.87 5.94
C SER A 156 -7.19 1.28 5.31
N LEU A 157 -6.64 0.29 5.99
CA LEU A 157 -5.55 -0.59 5.58
C LEU A 157 -6.04 -2.05 5.55
N ALA A 158 -7.35 -2.28 5.45
CA ALA A 158 -7.93 -3.60 5.45
C ALA A 158 -7.43 -4.45 4.26
N GLU A 159 -7.44 -5.77 4.40
CA GLU A 159 -7.09 -6.70 3.31
C GLU A 159 -5.70 -6.39 2.72
N ASN A 160 -4.70 -6.38 3.60
CA ASN A 160 -3.30 -6.12 3.24
C ASN A 160 -2.40 -7.21 3.88
N ARG A 161 -1.08 -6.98 3.94
CA ARG A 161 -0.09 -7.94 4.45
C ARG A 161 0.71 -7.36 5.61
N LEU A 162 0.11 -6.47 6.40
CA LEU A 162 0.80 -5.79 7.49
C LEU A 162 1.12 -6.76 8.62
N VAL A 163 2.38 -6.78 9.01
CA VAL A 163 2.85 -7.52 10.20
C VAL A 163 3.03 -6.59 11.41
N LYS A 164 3.19 -5.29 11.16
CA LYS A 164 3.36 -4.23 12.18
C LYS A 164 2.54 -3.00 11.82
N LEU A 165 2.05 -2.30 12.85
CA LEU A 165 1.36 -1.01 12.67
C LEU A 165 2.36 0.16 12.66
N PRO A 166 2.15 1.16 11.79
CA PRO A 166 2.89 2.41 11.82
C PRO A 166 2.40 3.31 12.98
N MET A 167 3.08 4.44 13.17
CA MET A 167 2.56 5.50 14.04
C MET A 167 1.32 6.14 13.42
N LEU A 168 0.19 6.04 14.12
CA LEU A 168 -1.10 6.53 13.67
C LEU A 168 -1.32 8.02 14.03
N PRO A 169 -1.97 8.82 13.16
CA PRO A 169 -2.29 10.22 13.45
C PRO A 169 -3.33 10.38 14.57
N SER A 170 -3.15 11.37 15.45
CA SER A 170 -3.97 11.53 16.66
C SER A 170 -5.42 11.95 16.44
N LYS A 171 -5.77 12.44 15.24
CA LYS A 171 -7.14 12.88 14.90
C LYS A 171 -8.03 11.76 14.35
N LEU A 172 -7.52 10.55 14.17
CA LEU A 172 -8.31 9.44 13.66
C LEU A 172 -9.56 9.19 14.51
N THR A 173 -10.68 9.08 13.82
CA THR A 173 -12.00 8.68 14.34
C THR A 173 -12.32 7.25 13.94
N SER A 174 -11.79 6.78 12.80
CA SER A 174 -11.94 5.41 12.32
C SER A 174 -10.61 4.84 11.84
N PHE A 175 -10.27 3.65 12.34
CA PHE A 175 -9.13 2.88 11.87
C PHE A 175 -9.53 1.44 11.57
N ASN A 176 -9.28 1.01 10.35
CA ASN A 176 -9.53 -0.34 9.88
C ASN A 176 -8.23 -1.01 9.42
N ALA A 177 -7.84 -2.10 10.08
CA ALA A 177 -6.75 -2.97 9.66
C ALA A 177 -7.17 -4.45 9.72
N ASN A 178 -8.45 -4.73 9.43
CA ASN A 178 -8.94 -6.10 9.29
C ASN A 178 -8.18 -6.87 8.20
N TYR A 179 -8.19 -8.20 8.25
CA TYR A 179 -7.59 -9.06 7.22
C TYR A 179 -6.13 -8.69 6.94
N ASN A 180 -5.32 -8.72 7.98
CA ASN A 180 -3.88 -8.49 7.93
C ASN A 180 -3.15 -9.63 8.66
N LEU A 181 -1.84 -9.48 8.88
CA LEU A 181 -0.99 -10.47 9.53
C LEU A 181 -0.44 -9.94 10.86
N LEU A 182 -1.20 -9.06 11.53
CA LEU A 182 -0.75 -8.37 12.72
C LEU A 182 -0.67 -9.35 13.89
N LYS A 183 0.51 -9.39 14.52
CA LYS A 183 0.73 -10.06 15.81
C LYS A 183 0.82 -9.02 16.91
N THR A 184 0.64 -9.43 18.17
CA THR A 184 0.76 -8.53 19.33
C THR A 184 2.09 -7.77 19.33
N LYS A 185 3.21 -8.44 18.97
CA LYS A 185 4.54 -7.80 18.85
C LYS A 185 4.61 -6.70 17.78
N GLY A 186 3.76 -6.77 16.76
CA GLY A 186 3.64 -5.78 15.69
C GLY A 186 2.79 -4.57 16.08
N VAL A 187 2.07 -4.64 17.20
CA VAL A 187 1.25 -3.55 17.73
C VAL A 187 1.90 -3.01 19.00
N LYS A 188 2.55 -1.85 18.92
CA LYS A 188 3.17 -1.21 20.08
C LYS A 188 2.12 -1.02 21.19
N ALA A 189 2.48 -1.23 22.46
CA ALA A 189 1.56 -1.13 23.59
C ALA A 189 0.84 0.24 23.69
N ASN A 190 1.48 1.30 23.19
CA ASN A 190 0.95 2.66 23.16
C ASN A 190 0.45 3.09 21.77
N ALA A 191 0.28 2.17 20.80
CA ALA A 191 -0.07 2.48 19.41
C ALA A 191 -1.34 3.33 19.30
N PHE A 192 -2.34 3.05 20.14
CA PHE A 192 -3.62 3.74 20.13
C PHE A 192 -3.77 4.80 21.23
N LYS A 193 -2.83 4.88 22.19
CA LYS A 193 -2.95 5.70 23.42
C LYS A 193 -3.26 7.18 23.14
N LYS A 194 -2.74 7.74 22.04
CA LYS A 194 -2.92 9.14 21.65
C LYS A 194 -4.20 9.41 20.83
N LEU A 195 -4.94 8.37 20.44
CA LEU A 195 -6.10 8.47 19.56
C LEU A 195 -7.37 8.77 20.37
N THR A 196 -7.43 9.95 20.98
CA THR A 196 -8.50 10.34 21.93
C THR A 196 -9.87 10.56 21.28
N LYS A 197 -9.95 10.55 19.94
CA LYS A 197 -11.19 10.68 19.17
C LYS A 197 -11.59 9.41 18.44
N LEU A 198 -10.83 8.32 18.59
CA LEU A 198 -11.08 7.08 17.88
C LEU A 198 -12.38 6.46 18.36
N ALA A 199 -13.36 6.31 17.46
CA ALA A 199 -14.67 5.74 17.74
C ALA A 199 -14.76 4.29 17.24
N THR A 200 -14.15 3.98 16.11
CA THR A 200 -14.17 2.65 15.49
C THR A 200 -12.76 2.11 15.31
N LEU A 201 -12.53 0.90 15.85
CA LEU A 201 -11.27 0.19 15.75
C LEU A 201 -11.53 -1.23 15.26
N PHE A 202 -11.09 -1.53 14.04
CA PHE A 202 -11.25 -2.83 13.42
C PHE A 202 -9.89 -3.51 13.23
N LEU A 203 -9.70 -4.63 13.93
CA LEU A 203 -8.51 -5.47 13.94
C LEU A 203 -8.87 -6.96 13.79
N ALA A 204 -10.03 -7.26 13.22
CA ALA A 204 -10.49 -8.61 12.97
C ALA A 204 -9.60 -9.34 11.94
N ASP A 205 -9.64 -10.66 11.93
CA ASP A 205 -8.95 -11.50 10.95
C ASP A 205 -7.45 -11.16 10.88
N ASN A 206 -6.82 -11.25 12.04
CA ASN A 206 -5.39 -11.00 12.25
C ASN A 206 -4.81 -12.14 13.11
N GLN A 207 -3.60 -11.97 13.64
CA GLN A 207 -2.89 -12.96 14.45
C GLN A 207 -2.54 -12.41 15.84
N LEU A 208 -3.40 -11.54 16.39
CA LEU A 208 -3.18 -10.97 17.71
C LEU A 208 -3.32 -12.04 18.79
N GLU A 209 -2.34 -12.12 19.69
CA GLU A 209 -2.32 -13.07 20.81
C GLU A 209 -2.90 -12.45 22.10
N ALA A 210 -3.02 -11.12 22.14
CA ALA A 210 -3.57 -10.37 23.26
C ALA A 210 -4.29 -9.12 22.75
N VAL A 211 -5.24 -8.63 23.55
CA VAL A 211 -5.95 -7.37 23.27
C VAL A 211 -5.00 -6.18 23.47
N PRO A 212 -4.78 -5.31 22.47
CA PRO A 212 -3.97 -4.11 22.64
C PRO A 212 -4.68 -3.10 23.55
N HIS A 213 -3.95 -2.11 24.07
CA HIS A 213 -4.59 -1.06 24.88
C HIS A 213 -5.60 -0.25 24.06
N ILE A 214 -6.87 -0.31 24.47
CA ILE A 214 -7.99 0.31 23.75
C ILE A 214 -8.33 1.68 24.37
N PRO A 215 -8.31 2.78 23.59
CA PRO A 215 -8.67 4.11 24.09
C PRO A 215 -10.11 4.21 24.62
N GLU A 216 -10.32 5.10 25.60
CA GLU A 216 -11.62 5.37 26.22
C GLU A 216 -12.70 5.84 25.23
N SER A 217 -12.28 6.46 24.14
CA SER A 217 -13.19 7.00 23.11
C SER A 217 -13.84 5.93 22.23
N VAL A 218 -13.28 4.71 22.20
CA VAL A 218 -13.71 3.65 21.28
C VAL A 218 -15.11 3.16 21.65
N ARG A 219 -15.96 3.09 20.64
CA ARG A 219 -17.37 2.64 20.72
C ARG A 219 -17.57 1.27 20.10
N THR A 220 -16.94 1.04 18.96
CA THR A 220 -17.00 -0.23 18.23
C THR A 220 -15.61 -0.83 18.12
N LEU A 221 -15.45 -2.04 18.65
CA LEU A 221 -14.20 -2.77 18.66
C LEU A 221 -14.38 -4.16 18.05
N HIS A 222 -13.71 -4.42 16.94
CA HIS A 222 -13.72 -5.72 16.29
C HIS A 222 -12.36 -6.39 16.41
N LEU A 223 -12.33 -7.53 17.09
CA LEU A 223 -11.16 -8.37 17.34
C LEU A 223 -11.43 -9.84 16.98
N GLN A 224 -12.53 -10.13 16.29
CA GLN A 224 -12.89 -11.49 15.92
C GLN A 224 -11.83 -12.15 15.04
N ASN A 225 -11.76 -13.48 15.06
CA ASN A 225 -10.82 -14.28 14.26
C ASN A 225 -9.35 -13.84 14.47
N ASN A 226 -8.93 -13.77 15.72
CA ASN A 226 -7.54 -13.60 16.13
C ASN A 226 -7.08 -14.82 16.95
N ASN A 227 -5.89 -14.76 17.52
CA ASN A 227 -5.33 -15.81 18.38
C ASN A 227 -5.31 -15.40 19.85
N ILE A 228 -6.28 -14.59 20.30
CA ILE A 228 -6.31 -14.07 21.68
C ILE A 228 -6.63 -15.22 22.63
N THR A 229 -5.71 -15.53 23.55
CA THR A 229 -5.85 -16.68 24.47
C THR A 229 -6.33 -16.26 25.86
N GLU A 230 -6.06 -15.02 26.26
CA GLU A 230 -6.38 -14.50 27.59
C GLU A 230 -6.80 -13.03 27.55
N VAL A 231 -7.53 -12.63 28.59
CA VAL A 231 -7.81 -11.22 28.91
C VAL A 231 -7.53 -11.00 30.40
N SER A 232 -7.27 -9.74 30.77
CA SER A 232 -7.00 -9.33 32.15
C SER A 232 -8.09 -8.40 32.68
N LYS A 233 -8.15 -8.20 34.00
CA LYS A 233 -9.09 -7.26 34.64
C LYS A 233 -8.96 -5.83 34.09
N ASP A 234 -7.76 -5.46 33.66
CA ASP A 234 -7.42 -4.14 33.10
C ASP A 234 -7.55 -4.07 31.57
N THR A 235 -7.99 -5.14 30.90
CA THR A 235 -8.11 -5.14 29.43
C THR A 235 -9.18 -4.15 28.95
N PHE A 236 -10.36 -4.18 29.59
CA PHE A 236 -11.45 -3.25 29.28
C PHE A 236 -11.79 -2.33 30.46
N CYS A 237 -11.57 -2.78 31.69
CA CYS A 237 -11.89 -2.06 32.92
C CYS A 237 -10.64 -1.46 33.57
N ARG A 238 -10.83 -0.74 34.67
CA ARG A 238 -9.74 -0.19 35.49
C ARG A 238 -9.77 -0.85 36.86
N SER A 239 -8.83 -1.73 37.15
CA SER A 239 -8.79 -2.47 38.42
C SER A 239 -8.58 -1.57 39.64
N ASN A 240 -8.01 -0.37 39.44
CA ASN A 240 -7.79 0.62 40.48
C ASN A 240 -9.00 1.51 40.79
N ASP A 241 -10.10 1.41 40.02
CA ASP A 241 -11.30 2.21 40.19
C ASP A 241 -12.53 1.30 40.12
N THR A 242 -13.07 0.94 41.28
CA THR A 242 -14.24 0.05 41.39
C THR A 242 -15.54 0.68 40.89
N TYR A 243 -15.59 1.99 40.72
CA TYR A 243 -16.75 2.73 40.20
C TYR A 243 -16.61 3.05 38.71
N TYR A 244 -15.51 2.65 38.09
CA TYR A 244 -15.28 2.89 36.67
C TYR A 244 -16.31 2.16 35.82
N LEU A 245 -17.05 2.93 35.02
CA LEU A 245 -17.99 2.43 34.02
C LEU A 245 -17.53 2.88 32.62
N ARG A 246 -17.36 1.91 31.73
CA ARG A 246 -16.98 2.15 30.33
C ARG A 246 -18.23 2.14 29.45
N LEU A 247 -18.97 3.23 29.49
CA LEU A 247 -20.25 3.37 28.77
C LEU A 247 -20.08 3.66 27.27
N SER A 248 -18.91 4.16 26.86
CA SER A 248 -18.62 4.49 25.45
C SER A 248 -18.63 3.26 24.55
N LEU A 249 -18.18 2.14 25.11
CA LEU A 249 -17.95 0.91 24.40
C LEU A 249 -19.29 0.17 24.23
N SER A 250 -19.84 0.26 23.03
CA SER A 250 -21.20 -0.20 22.66
C SER A 250 -21.21 -1.52 21.91
N GLU A 251 -20.08 -1.93 21.34
CA GLU A 251 -19.96 -3.18 20.59
C GLU A 251 -18.53 -3.72 20.71
N VAL A 252 -18.39 -4.96 21.20
CA VAL A 252 -17.14 -5.72 21.14
C VAL A 252 -17.39 -7.05 20.48
N ARG A 253 -16.60 -7.36 19.46
CA ARG A 253 -16.55 -8.68 18.85
C ARG A 253 -15.22 -9.35 19.14
N MET A 254 -15.26 -10.51 19.78
CA MET A 254 -14.11 -11.36 20.09
C MET A 254 -14.37 -12.82 19.67
N ASP A 255 -15.42 -13.08 18.89
CA ASP A 255 -15.72 -14.39 18.32
C ASP A 255 -14.56 -14.94 17.48
N GLY A 256 -14.42 -16.27 17.40
CA GLY A 256 -13.31 -16.89 16.67
C GLY A 256 -11.93 -16.79 17.34
N ASN A 257 -11.83 -16.28 18.59
CA ASN A 257 -10.61 -16.35 19.39
C ASN A 257 -10.60 -17.59 20.32
N PRO A 258 -9.42 -18.13 20.67
CA PRO A 258 -9.29 -19.21 21.64
C PRO A 258 -9.77 -18.89 23.07
N VAL A 259 -9.75 -17.62 23.48
CA VAL A 259 -10.10 -17.18 24.83
C VAL A 259 -11.52 -17.60 25.22
N LEU A 260 -11.65 -18.18 26.42
CA LEU A 260 -12.94 -18.49 27.03
C LEU A 260 -13.33 -17.33 27.96
N LEU A 261 -14.25 -16.47 27.51
CA LEU A 261 -14.61 -15.23 28.19
C LEU A 261 -15.23 -15.47 29.59
N SER A 262 -15.90 -16.60 29.79
CA SER A 262 -16.47 -16.97 31.10
C SER A 262 -15.44 -17.21 32.19
N LYS A 263 -14.16 -17.42 31.85
CA LYS A 263 -13.06 -17.49 32.83
C LYS A 263 -12.66 -16.13 33.39
N TYR A 264 -13.07 -15.03 32.76
CA TYR A 264 -12.63 -13.68 33.08
C TYR A 264 -13.81 -12.70 33.31
N PRO A 265 -14.77 -13.01 34.19
CA PRO A 265 -15.96 -12.17 34.38
C PRO A 265 -15.61 -10.74 34.81
N ASP A 266 -14.60 -10.58 35.66
CA ASP A 266 -14.16 -9.29 36.20
C ASP A 266 -13.70 -8.31 35.13
N SER A 267 -13.16 -8.82 34.00
CA SER A 267 -12.71 -8.01 32.86
C SER A 267 -13.83 -7.25 32.17
N PHE A 268 -15.10 -7.58 32.45
CA PHE A 268 -16.25 -7.04 31.73
C PHE A 268 -17.25 -6.29 32.62
N THR A 269 -16.99 -6.23 33.92
CA THR A 269 -17.92 -5.67 34.94
C THR A 269 -18.21 -4.19 34.75
N CYS A 270 -17.28 -3.42 34.19
CA CYS A 270 -17.45 -2.00 33.90
C CYS A 270 -18.27 -1.71 32.63
N MET A 271 -18.57 -2.71 31.81
CA MET A 271 -19.16 -2.51 30.48
C MET A 271 -20.68 -2.63 30.51
N LYS A 272 -21.35 -1.83 29.67
CA LYS A 272 -22.81 -1.89 29.51
C LYS A 272 -23.26 -3.11 28.69
N VAL A 273 -22.39 -3.58 27.79
CA VAL A 273 -22.64 -4.73 26.91
C VAL A 273 -21.51 -5.74 27.06
N LEU A 274 -21.86 -7.02 27.04
CA LEU A 274 -20.87 -8.10 27.04
C LEU A 274 -20.29 -8.29 25.62
N PRO A 275 -19.01 -8.68 25.49
CA PRO A 275 -18.45 -9.00 24.20
C PRO A 275 -19.14 -10.20 23.54
N ILE A 276 -19.31 -10.13 22.23
CA ILE A 276 -19.72 -11.29 21.43
C ILE A 276 -18.52 -12.22 21.35
N GLY A 277 -18.66 -13.45 21.82
CA GLY A 277 -17.56 -14.43 21.83
C GLY A 277 -17.93 -15.73 22.54
N ARG A 278 -16.90 -16.51 22.86
CA ARG A 278 -17.07 -17.85 23.44
C ARG A 278 -17.19 -17.79 24.96
N TYR A 279 -18.32 -18.29 25.49
CA TYR A 279 -18.57 -18.41 26.94
C TYR A 279 -18.67 -19.87 27.43
N ARG A 280 -18.74 -20.84 26.52
CA ARG A 280 -18.77 -22.29 26.78
C ARG A 280 -17.88 -23.00 25.76
#